data_AF-A0A6J8CY42-F1
#
_entry.id   AF-A0A6J8CY42-F1
#
_cell.length_a   1.000
_cell.length_b   1.000
_cell.length_c   1.000
_cell.angle_alpha   90.00
_cell.angle_beta   90.00
_cell.angle_gamma   90.00
#
_symmetry.space_group_name_H-M   'P 1'
#
loop_
_entity.id
_entity.type
_entity.pdbx_description
1 polymer ?
#
loop_
_entity_poly.entity_id
_entity_poly.type
_entity_poly.pdbx_seq_one_letter_code
_entity_poly.pdbx_strand_id
1 'polypeptide(L)'
;MFVAMIKKVQREGMDRTKHRPSISEGDLHKLLSSDALSTHNPRTLQMKIWFDLVLSFGKRGRENQRFFTDNTFVIKPDDCGRRFVEMAVSETTKNYKGGLDDNQNVIKPRMYETNKNDSPVSALQKYLSKRNPTRIFFQQPRVKVNDKDEMW
;
A
#
# COMPACT_ATOMS: atom_id res chain seq x y z
N MET A 1 -12.47 4.90 39.63
CA MET A 1 -11.95 6.21 39.15
C MET A 1 -11.70 6.26 37.64
N PHE A 2 -11.07 5.26 37.02
CA PHE A 2 -10.69 5.29 35.59
C PHE A 2 -11.85 5.48 34.59
N VAL A 3 -12.98 4.78 34.78
CA VAL A 3 -14.15 4.87 33.87
C VAL A 3 -14.80 6.27 33.89
N ALA A 4 -14.83 6.94 35.05
CA ALA A 4 -15.38 8.29 35.16
C ALA A 4 -14.53 9.32 34.41
N MET A 5 -13.20 9.15 34.44
CA MET A 5 -12.26 9.94 33.64
C MET A 5 -12.45 9.72 32.14
N ILE A 6 -12.60 8.48 31.67
CA ILE A 6 -12.89 8.19 30.25
C ILE A 6 -14.18 8.89 29.81
N LYS A 7 -15.27 8.74 30.58
CA LYS A 7 -16.56 9.39 30.27
C LYS A 7 -16.49 10.92 30.29
N LYS A 8 -15.56 11.51 31.04
CA LYS A 8 -15.30 12.95 31.04
C LYS A 8 -14.58 13.37 29.75
N VAL A 9 -13.50 12.68 29.38
CA VAL A 9 -12.73 12.90 28.14
C VAL A 9 -13.61 12.75 26.89
N GLN A 10 -14.51 11.76 26.87
CA GLN A 10 -15.49 11.56 25.80
C GLN A 10 -16.52 12.70 25.72
N ARG A 11 -17.02 13.18 26.86
CA ARG A 11 -17.92 14.34 26.92
C ARG A 11 -17.26 15.62 26.43
N GLU A 12 -15.97 15.78 26.74
CA GLU A 12 -15.13 16.88 26.27
C GLU A 12 -14.71 16.71 24.80
N GLY A 13 -15.08 15.60 24.15
CA GLY A 13 -14.81 15.33 22.74
C GLY A 13 -13.34 15.09 22.43
N MET A 14 -12.50 14.92 23.46
CA MET A 14 -11.05 14.70 23.34
C MET A 14 -10.73 13.25 22.94
N ASP A 15 -11.73 12.38 22.83
CA ASP A 15 -11.62 11.03 22.26
C ASP A 15 -11.79 11.00 20.73
N ARG A 16 -12.22 12.11 20.12
CA ARG A 16 -12.44 12.20 18.67
C ARG A 16 -11.11 12.31 17.96
N THR A 17 -10.84 11.36 17.07
CA THR A 17 -9.65 11.38 16.23
C THR A 17 -9.80 12.47 15.16
N LYS A 18 -8.93 13.48 15.21
CA LYS A 18 -8.79 14.43 14.10
C LYS A 18 -7.96 13.79 13.00
N HIS A 19 -8.62 13.32 11.94
CA HIS A 19 -7.94 12.77 10.78
C HIS A 19 -7.15 13.85 10.05
N ARG A 20 -5.95 13.49 9.58
CA ARG A 20 -5.18 14.36 8.67
C ARG A 20 -5.94 14.49 7.35
N PRO A 21 -5.91 15.66 6.69
CA PRO A 21 -6.50 15.80 5.37
C PRO A 21 -5.84 14.83 4.38
N SER A 22 -6.60 14.42 3.36
CA SER A 22 -6.06 13.67 2.23
C SER A 22 -4.95 14.46 1.53
N ILE A 23 -4.04 13.76 0.87
CA ILE A 23 -3.03 14.40 0.03
C ILE A 23 -3.73 15.21 -1.08
N SER A 24 -3.29 16.45 -1.29
CA SER A 24 -3.82 17.28 -2.36
C SER A 24 -3.37 16.77 -3.73
N GLU A 25 -4.15 17.01 -4.78
CA GLU A 25 -3.75 16.65 -6.14
C GLU A 25 -2.46 17.35 -6.57
N GLY A 26 -2.26 18.60 -6.16
CA GLY A 26 -1.04 19.35 -6.44
C GLY A 26 0.20 18.76 -5.77
N ASP A 27 0.08 18.27 -4.54
CA ASP A 27 1.20 17.61 -3.85
C ASP A 27 1.45 16.20 -4.39
N LEU A 28 0.39 15.48 -4.76
CA LEU A 28 0.52 14.20 -5.45
C LEU A 28 1.24 14.38 -6.79
N HIS A 29 0.89 15.41 -7.55
CA HIS A 29 1.57 15.76 -8.78
C HIS A 29 3.06 16.05 -8.54
N LYS A 30 3.40 16.91 -7.56
CA LYS A 30 4.79 17.20 -7.20
C LYS A 30 5.57 15.94 -6.83
N LEU A 31 4.98 15.04 -6.04
CA LEU A 31 5.62 13.77 -5.67
C LEU A 31 5.91 12.90 -6.89
N LEU A 32 4.90 12.71 -7.76
CA LEU A 32 5.02 11.88 -8.96
C LEU A 32 5.94 12.48 -10.03
N SER A 33 6.05 13.81 -10.10
CA SER A 33 6.97 14.50 -11.02
C SER A 33 8.40 14.60 -10.49
N SER A 34 8.63 14.35 -9.19
CA SER A 34 9.95 14.40 -8.58
C SER A 34 10.66 13.05 -8.62
N ASP A 35 11.98 13.05 -8.43
CA ASP A 35 12.77 11.82 -8.31
C ASP A 35 12.48 11.02 -7.02
N ALA A 36 11.69 11.57 -6.09
CA ALA A 36 11.39 10.89 -4.82
C ALA A 36 10.71 9.53 -5.02
N LEU A 37 9.93 9.37 -6.10
CA LEU A 37 9.25 8.14 -6.49
C LEU A 37 9.77 7.58 -7.83
N SER A 38 11.04 7.86 -8.17
CA SER A 38 11.66 7.33 -9.39
C SER A 38 11.79 5.80 -9.36
N THR A 39 11.66 5.15 -10.52
CA THR A 39 11.87 3.69 -10.65
C THR A 39 13.31 3.32 -11.02
N HIS A 40 14.21 4.29 -11.16
CA HIS A 40 15.58 4.08 -11.65
C HIS A 40 16.60 3.80 -10.53
N ASN A 41 16.26 4.07 -9.27
CA ASN A 41 17.12 3.79 -8.13
C ASN A 41 16.38 2.83 -7.17
N PRO A 42 17.06 1.86 -6.53
CA PRO A 42 16.39 0.89 -5.67
C PRO A 42 15.72 1.49 -4.44
N ARG A 43 16.30 2.56 -3.87
CA ARG A 43 15.70 3.26 -2.73
C ARG A 43 14.42 3.97 -3.15
N THR A 44 14.44 4.70 -4.26
CA THR A 44 13.27 5.43 -4.75
C THR A 44 12.22 4.48 -5.29
N LEU A 45 12.62 3.36 -5.91
CA LEU A 45 11.71 2.30 -6.35
C LEU A 45 11.00 1.68 -5.16
N GLN A 46 11.73 1.31 -4.09
CA GLN A 46 11.10 0.81 -2.87
C GLN A 46 10.16 1.85 -2.24
N MET A 47 10.56 3.12 -2.20
CA MET A 47 9.71 4.21 -1.70
C MET A 47 8.42 4.34 -2.53
N LYS A 48 8.53 4.24 -3.85
CA LYS A 48 7.38 4.22 -4.77
C LYS A 48 6.44 3.06 -4.47
N ILE A 49 6.96 1.84 -4.34
CA ILE A 49 6.13 0.67 -4.00
C ILE A 49 5.44 0.86 -2.66
N TRP A 50 6.18 1.32 -1.64
CA TRP A 50 5.60 1.60 -0.35
C TRP A 50 4.46 2.64 -0.44
N PHE A 51 4.68 3.72 -1.18
CA PHE A 51 3.69 4.78 -1.39
C PHE A 51 2.43 4.26 -2.11
N ASP A 52 2.60 3.58 -3.25
CA ASP A 52 1.51 3.08 -4.08
C ASP A 52 0.65 2.04 -3.33
N LEU A 53 1.30 1.15 -2.55
CA LEU A 53 0.61 0.15 -1.73
C LEU A 53 -0.15 0.80 -0.57
N VAL A 54 0.43 1.80 0.10
CA VAL A 54 -0.24 2.51 1.19
C VAL A 54 -1.42 3.31 0.67
N LEU A 55 -1.26 4.00 -0.45
CA LEU A 55 -2.31 4.79 -1.08
C LEU A 55 -3.50 3.92 -1.51
N SER A 56 -3.22 2.71 -2.04
CA SER A 56 -4.26 1.81 -2.56
C SER A 56 -4.90 0.91 -1.50
N PHE A 57 -4.13 0.44 -0.51
CA PHE A 57 -4.54 -0.62 0.42
C PHE A 57 -4.56 -0.20 1.90
N GLY A 58 -3.98 0.95 2.26
CA GLY A 58 -3.66 1.35 3.64
C GLY A 58 -4.86 1.66 4.54
N LYS A 59 -5.56 0.63 5.04
CA LYS A 59 -6.67 0.78 6.00
C LYS A 59 -6.25 0.73 7.48
N ARG A 60 -5.03 0.29 7.78
CA ARG A 60 -4.51 0.06 9.15
C ARG A 60 -3.10 0.62 9.40
N GLY A 61 -2.71 1.63 8.63
CA GLY A 61 -1.36 2.20 8.71
C GLY A 61 -0.27 1.20 8.33
N ARG A 62 0.81 1.12 9.14
CA ARG A 62 1.98 0.27 8.89
C ARG A 62 1.95 -1.10 9.59
N GLU A 63 0.88 -1.40 10.35
CA GLU A 63 0.84 -2.57 11.24
C GLU A 63 1.10 -3.91 10.51
N ASN A 64 0.52 -4.06 9.32
CA ASN A 64 0.56 -5.32 8.58
C ASN A 64 1.69 -5.40 7.55
N GLN A 65 2.37 -4.29 7.28
CA GLN A 65 3.38 -4.20 6.21
C GLN A 65 4.58 -5.12 6.44
N ARG A 66 4.91 -5.41 7.70
CA ARG A 66 5.99 -6.34 8.08
C ARG A 66 5.68 -7.80 7.74
N PHE A 67 4.41 -8.14 7.55
CA PHE A 67 3.95 -9.49 7.23
C PHE A 67 3.71 -9.69 5.74
N PHE A 68 3.99 -8.67 4.92
CA PHE A 68 3.93 -8.83 3.49
C PHE A 68 5.00 -9.83 3.03
N THR A 69 4.57 -10.70 2.14
CA THR A 69 5.34 -11.75 1.49
C THR A 69 5.12 -11.66 -0.02
N ASP A 70 5.81 -12.52 -0.75
CA ASP A 70 5.77 -12.58 -2.22
C ASP A 70 4.37 -12.88 -2.76
N ASN A 71 3.58 -13.60 -1.97
CA ASN A 71 2.23 -14.02 -2.33
C ASN A 71 1.17 -13.04 -1.80
N THR A 72 1.56 -11.95 -1.13
CA THR A 72 0.60 -11.00 -0.57
C THR A 72 -0.11 -10.20 -1.68
N PHE A 73 0.60 -9.90 -2.77
CA PHE A 73 0.07 -9.10 -3.87
C PHE A 73 0.03 -9.92 -5.16
N VAL A 74 -1.13 -9.91 -5.84
CA VAL A 74 -1.33 -10.66 -7.08
C VAL A 74 -1.71 -9.68 -8.18
N ILE A 75 -1.07 -9.81 -9.34
CA ILE A 75 -1.36 -9.03 -10.53
C ILE A 75 -2.35 -9.82 -11.38
N LYS A 76 -3.48 -9.19 -11.76
CA LYS A 76 -4.54 -9.81 -12.58
C LYS A 76 -5.06 -8.81 -13.63
N PRO A 77 -5.56 -9.27 -14.78
CA PRO A 77 -6.33 -8.44 -15.69
C PRO A 77 -7.77 -8.26 -15.18
N ASP A 78 -8.38 -7.11 -15.49
CA ASP A 78 -9.84 -6.93 -15.38
C ASP A 78 -10.56 -7.39 -16.66
N ASP A 79 -11.88 -7.22 -16.69
CA ASP A 79 -12.73 -7.63 -17.82
C ASP A 79 -12.41 -6.89 -19.13
N CYS A 80 -11.73 -5.74 -19.03
CA CYS A 80 -11.26 -4.95 -20.17
C CYS A 80 -9.78 -5.24 -20.51
N GLY A 81 -9.13 -6.19 -19.83
CA GLY A 81 -7.72 -6.54 -20.01
C GLY A 81 -6.74 -5.60 -19.30
N ARG A 82 -7.21 -4.59 -18.57
CA ARG A 82 -6.34 -3.67 -17.82
C ARG A 82 -5.82 -4.37 -16.58
N ARG A 83 -4.49 -4.41 -16.41
CA ARG A 83 -3.89 -5.07 -15.25
C ARG A 83 -4.12 -4.25 -13.99
N PHE A 84 -4.28 -4.95 -12.87
CA PHE A 84 -4.33 -4.37 -11.55
C PHE A 84 -3.69 -5.30 -10.53
N VAL A 85 -3.33 -4.75 -9.38
CA VAL A 85 -2.86 -5.50 -8.22
C VAL A 85 -3.98 -5.57 -7.19
N GLU A 86 -4.16 -6.74 -6.59
CA GLU A 86 -5.01 -6.95 -5.42
C GLU A 86 -4.26 -7.71 -4.33
N MET A 87 -4.73 -7.62 -3.09
CA MET A 87 -4.20 -8.45 -2.00
C MET A 87 -4.80 -9.86 -2.07
N ALA A 88 -3.96 -10.89 -2.06
CA ALA A 88 -4.37 -12.29 -2.17
C ALA A 88 -5.31 -12.72 -1.03
N VAL A 89 -4.94 -12.34 0.19
CA VAL A 89 -5.76 -12.52 1.39
C VAL A 89 -6.37 -11.16 1.71
N SER A 90 -7.68 -11.03 1.52
CA SER A 90 -8.38 -9.88 2.08
C SER A 90 -8.19 -9.93 3.59
N GLU A 91 -7.61 -8.90 4.20
CA GLU A 91 -7.50 -8.81 5.65
C GLU A 91 -8.91 -8.89 6.24
N THR A 92 -9.32 -10.09 6.63
CA THR A 92 -10.63 -10.37 7.24
C THR A 92 -10.77 -9.38 8.36
N THR A 93 -11.75 -8.49 8.21
CA THR A 93 -11.80 -7.26 8.99
C THR A 93 -11.81 -7.64 10.47
N LYS A 94 -10.88 -7.13 11.26
CA LYS A 94 -10.85 -7.32 12.72
C LYS A 94 -12.15 -6.86 13.42
N ASN A 95 -13.03 -6.16 12.68
CA ASN A 95 -14.36 -5.71 13.08
C ASN A 95 -15.50 -6.52 12.41
N TYR A 96 -15.21 -7.65 11.78
CA TYR A 96 -16.20 -8.53 11.16
C TYR A 96 -16.95 -9.29 12.26
N LYS A 97 -18.01 -8.68 12.79
CA LYS A 97 -19.07 -9.41 13.48
C LYS A 97 -19.99 -9.91 12.38
N GLY A 98 -19.76 -11.14 11.89
CA GLY A 98 -20.59 -11.77 10.87
C GLY A 98 -22.06 -11.71 11.29
N GLY A 99 -22.86 -10.98 10.51
CA GLY A 99 -24.30 -10.83 10.69
C GLY A 99 -25.01 -11.44 9.49
N LEU A 100 -26.22 -11.94 9.71
CA LEU A 100 -27.02 -12.74 8.75
C LEU A 100 -27.48 -11.99 7.49
N ASP A 101 -27.00 -10.77 7.24
CA ASP A 101 -27.42 -9.89 6.14
C ASP A 101 -26.21 -9.47 5.26
N ASP A 102 -25.21 -10.36 5.19
CA ASP A 102 -23.92 -10.14 4.54
C ASP A 102 -24.06 -10.16 3.00
N ASN A 103 -24.42 -9.01 2.44
CA ASN A 103 -24.21 -8.74 1.02
C ASN A 103 -22.72 -8.91 0.68
N GLN A 104 -22.42 -9.90 -0.15
CA GLN A 104 -21.11 -10.34 -0.67
C GLN A 104 -20.32 -9.28 -1.48
N ASN A 105 -20.66 -7.99 -1.39
CA ASN A 105 -20.17 -6.91 -2.24
C ASN A 105 -19.20 -5.96 -1.52
N VAL A 106 -18.27 -6.47 -0.71
CA VAL A 106 -17.15 -5.63 -0.26
C VAL A 106 -16.19 -5.47 -1.44
N ILE A 107 -16.26 -4.32 -2.13
CA ILE A 107 -15.32 -3.95 -3.18
C ILE A 107 -13.90 -4.08 -2.62
N LYS A 108 -13.15 -5.05 -3.14
CA LYS A 108 -11.74 -5.23 -2.78
C LYS A 108 -10.95 -4.04 -3.34
N PRO A 109 -10.09 -3.40 -2.54
CA PRO A 109 -9.20 -2.37 -3.06
C PRO A 109 -8.32 -2.96 -4.17
N ARG A 110 -8.13 -2.18 -5.24
CA ARG A 110 -7.32 -2.53 -6.41
C ARG A 110 -6.36 -1.39 -6.74
N MET A 111 -5.16 -1.73 -7.19
CA MET A 111 -4.15 -0.79 -7.67
C MET A 111 -3.97 -0.99 -9.18
N TYR A 112 -4.55 -0.12 -9.99
CA TYR A 112 -4.60 -0.29 -11.44
C TYR A 112 -3.31 0.14 -12.15
N GLU A 113 -3.04 -0.52 -13.27
CA GLU A 113 -2.07 -0.07 -14.26
C GLU A 113 -2.49 1.28 -14.85
N THR A 114 -1.54 2.10 -15.25
CA THR A 114 -1.74 3.45 -15.78
C THR A 114 -0.90 3.60 -17.03
N ASN A 115 -1.26 4.53 -17.91
CA ASN A 115 -0.55 4.76 -19.18
C ASN A 115 0.82 5.46 -18.99
N LYS A 116 1.33 5.56 -17.76
CA LYS A 116 2.60 6.21 -17.44
C LYS A 116 3.71 5.17 -17.32
N ASN A 117 4.94 5.56 -17.68
CA ASN A 117 6.12 4.69 -17.56
C ASN A 117 6.39 4.22 -16.12
N ASP A 118 5.98 5.01 -15.13
CA ASP A 118 6.09 4.71 -13.70
C ASP A 118 4.77 4.12 -13.14
N SER A 119 4.03 3.40 -13.97
CA SER A 119 2.78 2.77 -13.52
C SER A 119 2.97 1.92 -12.27
N PRO A 120 2.05 1.96 -11.28
CA PRO A 120 2.18 1.19 -10.04
C PRO A 120 2.36 -0.32 -10.27
N VAL A 121 1.66 -0.89 -11.26
CA VAL A 121 1.77 -2.31 -11.62
C VAL A 121 3.15 -2.63 -12.18
N SER A 122 3.63 -1.83 -13.14
CA SER A 122 4.94 -2.01 -13.76
C SER A 122 6.08 -1.78 -12.77
N ALA A 123 5.94 -0.80 -11.89
CA ALA A 123 6.89 -0.55 -10.81
C ALA A 123 6.96 -1.75 -9.86
N LEU A 124 5.81 -2.31 -9.44
CA LEU A 124 5.77 -3.48 -8.56
C LEU A 124 6.43 -4.69 -9.24
N GLN A 125 6.16 -4.91 -10.52
CA GLN A 125 6.77 -5.99 -11.27
C GLN A 125 8.30 -5.83 -11.33
N LYS A 126 8.81 -4.62 -11.59
CA LYS A 126 10.25 -4.31 -11.55
C LYS A 126 10.84 -4.53 -10.16
N TYR A 127 10.14 -4.11 -9.12
CA TYR A 127 10.60 -4.32 -7.74
C TYR A 127 10.75 -5.80 -7.43
N LEU A 128 9.74 -6.61 -7.73
CA LEU A 128 9.78 -8.05 -7.52
C LEU A 128 10.88 -8.73 -8.32
N SER A 129 11.15 -8.30 -9.55
CA SER A 129 12.20 -8.88 -10.39
C SER A 129 13.62 -8.54 -9.93
N LYS A 130 13.82 -7.39 -9.26
CA LYS A 130 15.13 -6.94 -8.77
C LYS A 130 15.38 -7.29 -7.31
N ARG A 131 14.38 -7.83 -6.60
CA ARG A 131 14.49 -8.14 -5.18
C ARG A 131 15.14 -9.50 -4.98
N ASN A 132 15.91 -9.65 -3.91
CA ASN A 132 16.41 -10.95 -3.46
C ASN A 132 15.23 -11.88 -3.10
N PRO A 133 15.22 -13.16 -3.53
CA PRO A 133 14.18 -14.14 -3.25
C PRO A 133 14.18 -14.60 -1.78
N THR A 134 13.81 -13.70 -0.87
CA THR A 134 13.53 -14.02 0.53
C THR A 134 12.05 -13.83 0.83
N ARG A 135 11.55 -14.45 1.91
CA ARG A 135 10.13 -14.37 2.30
C ARG A 135 9.66 -12.96 2.69
N ILE A 136 10.58 -12.04 2.99
CA ILE A 136 10.26 -10.70 3.46
C ILE A 136 10.05 -9.79 2.25
N PHE A 137 8.89 -9.14 2.17
CA PHE A 137 8.55 -8.32 1.02
C PHE A 137 9.41 -7.05 0.89
N PHE A 138 9.49 -6.24 1.94
CA PHE A 138 10.32 -5.04 1.98
C PHE A 138 11.70 -5.37 2.56
N GLN A 139 12.73 -5.21 1.74
CA GLN A 139 14.12 -5.51 2.10
C GLN A 139 14.99 -4.27 1.97
N GLN A 140 16.09 -4.17 2.71
CA GLN A 140 16.98 -3.02 2.59
C GLN A 140 17.63 -3.01 1.18
N PRO A 141 17.48 -1.93 0.39
CA PRO A 141 18.09 -1.85 -0.93
C PRO A 141 19.60 -1.71 -0.82
N ARG A 142 20.33 -2.24 -1.80
CA ARG A 142 21.79 -2.07 -1.89
C ARG A 142 22.14 -0.62 -2.21
N VAL A 143 23.25 -0.17 -1.65
CA VAL A 143 23.71 1.22 -1.81
C VAL A 143 24.40 1.44 -3.16
N LYS A 144 25.11 0.43 -3.67
CA LYS A 144 25.82 0.46 -4.95
C LYS A 144 25.21 -0.60 -5.85
N VAL A 145 24.51 -0.17 -6.89
CA VAL A 145 23.87 -1.04 -7.88
C VAL A 145 24.02 -0.43 -9.27
N ASN A 146 24.10 -1.30 -10.27
CA ASN A 146 23.96 -0.95 -11.67
C ASN A 146 22.61 -1.41 -12.19
N ASP A 147 22.12 -0.77 -13.25
CA ASP A 147 20.83 -1.13 -13.83
C ASP A 147 20.75 -2.59 -14.30
N LYS A 148 21.89 -3.14 -14.70
CA LYS A 148 22.04 -4.52 -15.21
C LYS A 148 22.14 -5.56 -14.09
N ASP A 149 22.37 -5.15 -12.84
CA ASP A 149 22.51 -6.09 -11.74
C ASP A 149 21.20 -6.86 -11.54
N GLU A 150 21.29 -8.18 -11.35
CA GLU A 150 20.12 -9.03 -11.13
C GLU A 150 19.35 -8.61 -9.88
N MET A 151 20.07 -8.21 -8.83
CA MET A 151 19.49 -7.78 -7.56
C MET A 151 19.91 -6.36 -7.22
N TRP A 152 18.92 -5.56 -6.80
CA TRP A 152 19.13 -4.21 -6.31
C TRP A 152 18.92 -4.07 -4.80
#